data_AF-A0A1G8HKZ1-F1
#
_entry.id   AF-A0A1G8HKZ1-F1
#
_cell.length_a   1.000
_cell.length_b   1.000
_cell.length_c   1.000
_cell.angle_alpha   90.00
_cell.angle_beta   90.00
_cell.angle_gamma   90.00
#
_symmetry.space_group_name_H-M   'P 1'
#
loop_
_entity.id
_entity.type
_entity.pdbx_description
1 polymer ?
#
loop_
_entity_poly.entity_id
_entity_poly.type
_entity_poly.pdbx_seq_one_letter_code
_entity_poly.pdbx_strand_id
1 'polypeptide(L)'
;MKTKVLERVASVSARVNALKNRKSKLEGEIAAEEGRPAPDTLRLRHLKARKLLIRDQLARYEGVLRTLRPLAGHVAARQKGATG
;
A
#
# COMPACT_ATOMS: atom_id res chain seq x y z
N MET A 1 -16.97 15.91 -10.51
CA MET A 1 -15.67 16.09 -9.80
C MET A 1 -15.66 15.43 -8.41
N LYS A 2 -16.75 15.53 -7.63
CA LYS A 2 -16.90 14.93 -6.29
C LYS A 2 -16.66 13.40 -6.24
N THR A 3 -17.25 12.65 -7.17
CA THR A 3 -17.09 11.18 -7.30
C THR A 3 -15.64 10.76 -7.55
N LYS A 4 -14.90 11.51 -8.37
CA LYS A 4 -13.50 11.19 -8.74
C LYS A 4 -12.55 11.17 -7.54
N VAL A 5 -12.79 12.00 -6.52
CA VAL A 5 -11.93 12.03 -5.32
C VAL A 5 -12.15 10.78 -4.46
N LEU A 6 -13.41 10.38 -4.28
CA LEU A 6 -13.78 9.17 -3.53
C LEU A 6 -13.26 7.90 -4.23
N GLU A 7 -13.45 7.80 -5.54
CA GLU A 7 -12.91 6.70 -6.37
C GLU A 7 -11.39 6.61 -6.28
N ARG A 8 -10.71 7.76 -6.31
CA ARG A 8 -9.25 7.80 -6.19
C ARG A 8 -8.77 7.36 -4.83
N VAL A 9 -9.45 7.75 -3.74
CA VAL A 9 -9.14 7.25 -2.39
C VAL A 9 -9.34 5.73 -2.30
N ALA A 10 -10.44 5.21 -2.84
CA ALA A 10 -10.70 3.77 -2.86
C ALA A 10 -9.63 3.01 -3.65
N SER A 11 -9.30 3.48 -4.87
CA SER A 11 -8.28 2.86 -5.73
C SER A 11 -6.89 2.86 -5.09
N VAL A 12 -6.46 3.99 -4.50
CA VAL A 12 -5.16 4.08 -3.84
C VAL A 12 -5.14 3.21 -2.56
N SER A 13 -6.24 3.15 -1.81
CA SER A 13 -6.35 2.29 -0.63
C SER A 13 -6.27 0.80 -0.99
N ALA A 14 -6.96 0.37 -2.03
CA ALA A 14 -6.86 -1.00 -2.54
C ALA A 14 -5.42 -1.35 -2.95
N ARG A 15 -4.72 -0.40 -3.58
CA ARG A 15 -3.30 -0.57 -3.96
C ARG A 15 -2.38 -0.71 -2.76
N VAL A 16 -2.57 0.12 -1.73
CA VAL A 16 -1.82 0.02 -0.47
C VAL A 16 -2.04 -1.36 0.17
N ASN A 17 -3.28 -1.84 0.22
CA ASN A 17 -3.57 -3.18 0.77
C ASN A 17 -2.90 -4.30 -0.02
N ALA A 18 -2.96 -4.24 -1.36
CA ALA A 18 -2.26 -5.20 -2.21
C ALA A 18 -0.74 -5.21 -2.00
N LEU A 19 -0.13 -4.03 -1.84
CA LEU A 19 1.29 -3.89 -1.54
C LEU A 19 1.64 -4.44 -0.14
N LYS A 20 0.80 -4.23 0.87
CA LYS A 20 0.96 -4.81 2.22
C LYS A 20 0.95 -6.33 2.18
N ASN A 21 -0.01 -6.92 1.46
CA ASN A 21 -0.08 -8.38 1.27
C ASN A 21 1.17 -8.92 0.57
N ARG A 22 1.62 -8.24 -0.49
CA ARG A 22 2.85 -8.64 -1.20
C ARG A 22 4.10 -8.51 -0.34
N LYS A 23 4.20 -7.48 0.50
CA LYS A 23 5.29 -7.32 1.47
C LYS A 23 5.30 -8.47 2.48
N SER A 24 4.15 -8.81 3.05
CA SER A 24 4.02 -9.92 4.01
C SER A 24 4.44 -11.25 3.37
N LYS A 25 4.04 -11.52 2.13
CA LYS A 25 4.50 -12.70 1.39
C LYS A 25 6.02 -12.72 1.22
N LEU A 26 6.64 -11.60 0.85
CA LEU A 26 8.11 -11.51 0.75
C LEU A 26 8.80 -11.71 2.09
N GLU A 27 8.20 -11.24 3.19
CA GLU A 27 8.73 -11.48 4.54
C GLU A 27 8.73 -12.97 4.88
N GLY A 28 7.67 -13.70 4.53
CA GLY A 28 7.63 -15.16 4.64
C GLY A 28 8.66 -15.86 3.76
N GLU A 29 8.82 -15.43 2.50
CA GLU A 29 9.84 -15.98 1.59
C GLU A 29 11.27 -15.74 2.10
N ILE A 30 11.55 -14.57 2.67
CA ILE A 30 12.85 -14.25 3.29
C ILE A 30 13.09 -15.15 4.49
N ALA A 31 12.13 -15.24 5.41
CA ALA A 31 12.27 -16.07 6.62
C ALA A 31 12.49 -17.55 6.27
N ALA A 32 11.76 -18.06 5.27
CA ALA A 32 11.94 -19.42 4.79
C ALA A 32 13.33 -19.67 4.20
N GLU A 33 13.88 -18.71 3.44
CA GLU A 33 15.21 -18.82 2.84
C GLU A 33 16.34 -18.67 3.89
N GLU A 34 16.18 -17.76 4.85
CA GLU A 34 17.12 -17.59 5.97
C GLU A 34 17.17 -18.81 6.90
N GLY A 35 16.05 -19.55 7.02
CA GLY A 35 15.97 -20.78 7.81
C GLY A 35 16.54 -22.03 7.13
N ARG A 36 17.01 -21.94 5.88
CA ARG A 36 17.59 -23.11 5.18
C ARG A 36 18.96 -23.47 5.78
N PRO A 37 19.34 -24.77 5.85
CA PRO A 37 20.67 -25.19 6.30
C PRO A 37 21.83 -24.57 5.50
N ALA A 38 21.59 -24.26 4.23
CA ALA A 38 22.50 -23.51 3.36
C ALA A 38 21.70 -22.44 2.61
N PRO A 39 21.61 -21.20 3.14
CA PRO A 39 20.86 -20.11 2.51
C PRO A 39 21.46 -19.66 1.18
N ASP A 40 20.62 -19.39 0.18
CA ASP A 40 21.02 -18.74 -1.06
C ASP A 40 21.08 -17.22 -0.85
N THR A 41 22.30 -16.70 -0.74
CA THR A 41 22.56 -15.27 -0.50
C THR A 41 22.14 -14.37 -1.65
N LEU A 42 22.20 -14.84 -2.90
CA LEU A 42 21.73 -14.10 -4.07
C LEU A 42 20.21 -14.00 -4.05
N ARG A 43 19.52 -15.11 -3.75
CA ARG A 43 18.07 -15.10 -3.58
C ARG A 43 17.64 -14.18 -2.45
N LEU A 44 18.29 -14.23 -1.29
CA LEU A 44 18.03 -13.32 -0.17
C LEU A 44 18.21 -11.85 -0.56
N ARG A 45 19.29 -11.53 -1.28
CA ARG A 45 19.53 -10.17 -1.78
C ARG A 45 18.39 -9.70 -2.68
N HIS A 46 17.94 -10.53 -3.63
CA HIS A 46 16.82 -10.20 -4.51
C HIS A 46 15.51 -10.03 -3.75
N LEU A 47 15.21 -10.90 -2.79
CA LEU A 47 14.00 -10.81 -1.97
C LEU A 47 14.00 -9.53 -1.12
N LYS A 48 15.13 -9.21 -0.47
CA LYS A 48 15.30 -7.99 0.34
C LYS A 48 15.21 -6.72 -0.52
N ALA A 49 15.81 -6.71 -1.71
CA ALA A 49 15.68 -5.60 -2.66
C ALA A 49 14.22 -5.39 -3.09
N ARG A 50 13.49 -6.46 -3.42
CA ARG A 50 12.06 -6.37 -3.74
C ARG A 50 11.22 -5.86 -2.56
N LYS A 51 11.53 -6.28 -1.34
CA LYS A 51 10.88 -5.77 -0.11
C LYS A 51 11.11 -4.27 0.05
N LEU A 52 12.32 -3.78 -0.19
CA LEU A 52 12.66 -2.36 -0.12
C LEU A 52 11.85 -1.55 -1.14
N LEU A 53 11.79 -1.99 -2.39
CA LEU A 53 10.99 -1.34 -3.43
C LEU A 53 9.50 -1.24 -3.06
N ILE A 54 8.92 -2.31 -2.49
CA ILE A 54 7.53 -2.28 -2.02
C ILE A 54 7.35 -1.30 -0.86
N ARG A 55 8.33 -1.20 0.05
CA ARG A 55 8.29 -0.22 1.15
C ARG A 55 8.26 1.21 0.62
N ASP A 56 9.07 1.52 -0.40
CA ASP A 56 9.11 2.86 -0.99
C ASP A 56 7.80 3.17 -1.74
N GLN A 57 7.23 2.19 -2.44
CA GLN A 57 5.90 2.32 -3.05
C GLN A 57 4.80 2.55 -2.01
N LEU A 58 4.82 1.84 -0.89
CA LEU A 58 3.89 2.05 0.22
C LEU A 58 4.01 3.47 0.77
N ALA A 59 5.22 3.93 1.08
CA ALA A 59 5.46 5.28 1.57
C ALA A 59 4.88 6.34 0.61
N ARG A 60 5.08 6.16 -0.70
CA ARG A 60 4.50 7.04 -1.73
C ARG A 60 2.97 7.05 -1.71
N TYR A 61 2.34 5.88 -1.74
CA TYR A 61 0.87 5.80 -1.80
C TYR A 61 0.18 6.18 -0.50
N GLU A 62 0.79 5.87 0.66
CA GLU A 62 0.31 6.33 1.96
C GLU A 62 0.43 7.86 2.08
N GLY A 63 1.50 8.46 1.55
CA GLY A 63 1.62 9.90 1.41
C GLY A 63 0.48 10.51 0.58
N VAL A 64 0.15 9.89 -0.56
CA VAL A 64 -1.00 10.30 -1.39
C VAL A 64 -2.32 10.18 -0.59
N LEU A 65 -2.56 9.06 0.11
CA LEU A 65 -3.77 8.91 0.94
C LEU A 65 -3.88 9.95 2.04
N ARG A 66 -2.76 10.32 2.68
CA ARG A 66 -2.74 11.37 3.70
C ARG A 66 -3.25 12.70 3.14
N THR A 67 -2.94 13.02 1.89
CA THR A 67 -3.45 14.23 1.23
C THR A 67 -4.90 14.11 0.77
N LEU A 68 -5.32 12.92 0.29
CA LEU A 68 -6.66 12.75 -0.30
C LEU A 68 -7.76 12.47 0.74
N ARG A 69 -7.44 11.89 1.90
CA ARG A 69 -8.42 11.53 2.93
C ARG A 69 -9.22 12.72 3.47
N PRO A 70 -8.61 13.86 3.84
CA PRO A 70 -9.37 15.03 4.29
C PRO A 70 -10.29 15.56 3.20
N LEU A 71 -9.79 15.64 1.95
CA LEU A 71 -10.57 16.09 0.80
C LEU A 71 -11.79 15.20 0.55
N ALA A 72 -11.62 13.87 0.64
CA ALA A 72 -12.72 12.93 0.54
C ALA A 72 -13.74 13.11 1.68
N GLY A 73 -13.29 13.35 2.91
CA GLY A 73 -14.15 13.65 4.05
C GLY A 73 -15.01 14.89 3.85
N HIS A 74 -14.42 15.99 3.37
CA HIS A 74 -15.17 17.22 3.06
C HIS A 74 -16.18 17.02 1.92
N VAL A 75 -15.80 16.29 0.87
CA VAL A 75 -16.71 15.97 -0.24
C VAL A 75 -17.89 15.14 0.25
N ALA A 76 -17.66 14.13 1.08
CA ALA A 76 -18.70 13.29 1.65
C ALA A 76 -19.63 14.07 2.59
N ALA A 77 -19.09 14.95 3.44
CA ALA A 77 -19.88 15.79 4.36
C ALA A 77 -20.81 16.74 3.60
N ARG A 78 -20.32 17.40 2.53
CA ARG A 78 -21.15 18.25 1.67
C ARG A 78 -22.23 17.48 0.92
N GLN A 79 -22.03 16.18 0.67
CA GLN A 79 -23.01 15.34 -0.01
C GLN A 79 -24.16 14.95 0.92
N LYS A 80 -23.89 14.75 2.22
CA LYS A 80 -24.92 14.46 3.24
C LYS A 80 -25.77 15.67 3.63
N GLY A 81 -25.22 16.89 3.57
CA GLY A 81 -25.96 18.12 3.92
C GLY A 81 -26.87 18.67 2.82
N ALA A 82 -26.86 18.10 1.62
CA ALA A 82 -27.67 18.55 0.48
C ALA A 82 -28.98 17.77 0.29
N THR A 83 -29.24 16.79 1.17
CA THR A 83 -30.42 15.90 1.15
C THR A 83 -31.35 16.13 2.34
N GLY A 84 -31.21 17.26 3.05
CA GLY A 84 -32.05 17.65 4.19
C GLY A 84 -32.93 18.83 3.84
#